data_AF-A0AAV2Q043-F1
#
_entry.id   AF-A0AAV2Q043-F1
#
_cell.length_a   1.000
_cell.length_b   1.000
_cell.length_c   1.000
_cell.angle_alpha   90.00
_cell.angle_beta   90.00
_cell.angle_gamma   90.00
#
_symmetry.space_group_name_H-M   'P 1'
#
loop_
_entity.id
_entity.type
_entity.pdbx_description
1 polymer ?
#
loop_
_entity_poly.entity_id
_entity_poly.type
_entity_poly.pdbx_seq_one_letter_code
_entity_poly.pdbx_strand_id
1 'polypeptide(L)'
;MHDFGYRGASSVESAAIGGAAHLVNFKGTDTIAALSCLRKVYQCSMAGFSIPASEHSTMTSWGREGEVDACRNMLQQFPQGMVIACVSDSYDIWKCCSEIWGKELREAVIEKGTSGGTLVVRPDSGDPPTVVVKCLEILGAAFGTSTNSKGYKVLPPYIRLIQGDGISYKSLGAIMEHMKLNNWSIENVGFGSGGSLLQKLDRDTQKCAYKCSYAVINDKGVDVYKQPVTDSGKNSKKGRLTLEIIDGNYTTIENGKGDPEKDLLIPVFEDGHLLKDFDFEDIRKRAELNPNDIDILAFLKQDN
;
A
#
# COMPACT_ATOMS: atom_id res chain seq x y z
N MET A 1 0.43 -0.86 5.21
CA MET A 1 -0.56 -0.81 4.13
C MET A 1 -0.84 -2.22 3.67
N HIS A 2 -2.11 -2.58 3.50
CA HIS A 2 -2.59 -3.86 3.00
C HIS A 2 -3.31 -3.67 1.67
N ASP A 3 -3.07 -4.55 0.72
CA ASP A 3 -3.71 -4.49 -0.60
C ASP A 3 -5.06 -5.22 -0.59
N PHE A 4 -6.14 -4.46 -0.80
CA PHE A 4 -7.53 -4.92 -0.96
C PHE A 4 -8.01 -4.80 -2.42
N GLY A 5 -7.08 -4.60 -3.36
CA GLY A 5 -7.36 -4.10 -4.70
C GLY A 5 -7.82 -5.14 -5.70
N TYR A 6 -7.76 -6.44 -5.39
CA TYR A 6 -8.04 -7.50 -6.37
C TYR A 6 -9.37 -7.27 -7.12
N ARG A 7 -10.48 -7.10 -6.38
CA ARG A 7 -11.81 -6.88 -6.99
C ARG A 7 -11.96 -5.52 -7.69
N GLY A 8 -11.10 -4.57 -7.37
CA GLY A 8 -11.11 -3.22 -7.93
C GLY A 8 -10.24 -3.05 -9.17
N ALA A 9 -9.41 -4.04 -9.50
CA ALA A 9 -8.59 -4.04 -10.69
C ALA A 9 -9.41 -4.39 -11.95
N SER A 10 -8.96 -3.90 -13.10
CA SER A 10 -9.62 -4.10 -14.40
C SER A 10 -9.49 -5.51 -14.97
N SER A 11 -8.51 -6.30 -14.52
CA SER A 11 -8.33 -7.69 -14.92
C SER A 11 -7.52 -8.47 -13.89
N VAL A 12 -7.51 -9.81 -14.00
CA VAL A 12 -6.66 -10.67 -13.17
C VAL A 12 -5.17 -10.39 -13.38
N GLU A 13 -4.76 -10.13 -14.62
CA GLU A 13 -3.37 -9.77 -14.93
C GLU A 13 -3.01 -8.42 -14.32
N SER A 14 -3.87 -7.42 -14.41
CA SER A 14 -3.69 -6.11 -13.78
C SER A 14 -3.60 -6.23 -12.25
N ALA A 15 -4.44 -7.05 -11.64
CA ALA A 15 -4.36 -7.33 -10.20
C ALA A 15 -3.03 -7.99 -9.81
N ALA A 16 -2.56 -8.95 -10.62
CA ALA A 16 -1.30 -9.64 -10.39
C ALA A 16 -0.10 -8.69 -10.47
N ILE A 17 -0.03 -7.86 -11.52
CA ILE A 17 1.06 -6.90 -11.74
C ILE A 17 1.01 -5.79 -10.69
N GLY A 18 -0.17 -5.20 -10.46
CA GLY A 18 -0.34 -4.12 -9.49
C GLY A 18 -0.08 -4.57 -8.05
N GLY A 19 -0.60 -5.73 -7.65
CA GLY A 19 -0.32 -6.29 -6.33
C GLY A 19 1.16 -6.69 -6.16
N ALA A 20 1.82 -7.16 -7.22
CA ALA A 20 3.26 -7.42 -7.20
C ALA A 20 4.07 -6.13 -6.97
N ALA A 21 3.69 -5.03 -7.63
CA ALA A 21 4.30 -3.71 -7.41
C ALA A 21 4.06 -3.19 -5.99
N HIS A 22 2.88 -3.39 -5.41
CA HIS A 22 2.61 -3.06 -4.00
C HIS A 22 3.53 -3.85 -3.04
N LEU A 23 3.75 -5.13 -3.32
CA LEU A 23 4.59 -6.00 -2.51
C LEU A 23 6.08 -5.64 -2.54
N VAL A 24 6.53 -4.74 -3.43
CA VAL A 24 7.89 -4.17 -3.33
C VAL A 24 8.05 -3.40 -2.01
N ASN A 25 7.01 -2.72 -1.55
CA ASN A 25 7.09 -1.80 -0.41
C ASN A 25 6.43 -2.37 0.87
N PHE A 26 5.50 -3.31 0.72
CA PHE A 26 4.74 -3.86 1.84
C PHE A 26 4.65 -5.39 1.75
N LYS A 27 4.21 -6.02 2.85
CA LYS A 27 4.03 -7.47 2.93
C LYS A 27 2.58 -7.92 3.14
N GLY A 28 1.61 -7.00 3.19
CA GLY A 28 0.18 -7.32 3.38
C GLY A 28 -0.60 -7.28 2.06
N THR A 29 -1.26 -8.38 1.67
CA THR A 29 -2.11 -8.43 0.47
C THR A 29 -3.19 -9.50 0.57
N ASP A 30 -4.40 -9.18 0.07
CA ASP A 30 -5.46 -10.15 -0.24
C ASP A 30 -5.55 -10.44 -1.76
N THR A 31 -4.69 -9.80 -2.56
CA THR A 31 -4.58 -10.01 -4.01
C THR A 31 -3.68 -11.20 -4.30
N ILE A 32 -4.19 -12.41 -4.09
CA ILE A 32 -3.45 -13.67 -4.24
C ILE A 32 -2.76 -13.85 -5.62
N ALA A 33 -3.30 -13.22 -6.67
CA ALA A 33 -2.70 -13.21 -8.00
C ALA A 33 -1.26 -12.64 -8.01
N ALA A 34 -0.96 -11.68 -7.13
CA ALA A 34 0.37 -11.10 -6.98
C ALA A 34 1.40 -12.12 -6.51
N LEU A 35 1.02 -13.00 -5.57
CA LEU A 35 1.91 -14.05 -5.06
C LEU A 35 2.27 -15.07 -6.16
N SER A 36 1.30 -15.40 -7.00
CA SER A 36 1.53 -16.29 -8.15
C SER A 36 2.44 -15.65 -9.19
N CYS A 37 2.24 -14.36 -9.48
CA CYS A 37 3.10 -13.59 -10.38
C CYS A 37 4.54 -13.55 -9.88
N LEU A 38 4.76 -13.13 -8.63
CA LEU A 38 6.09 -13.00 -8.05
C LEU A 38 6.83 -14.34 -7.94
N ARG A 39 6.12 -15.43 -7.65
CA ARG A 39 6.71 -16.77 -7.66
C ARG A 39 7.17 -17.19 -9.05
N LYS A 40 6.35 -16.91 -10.08
CA LYS A 40 6.62 -17.34 -11.46
C LYS A 40 7.68 -16.48 -12.14
N VAL A 41 7.64 -15.17 -11.93
CA VAL A 41 8.45 -14.20 -12.68
C VAL A 41 9.70 -13.78 -11.91
N TYR A 42 9.63 -13.66 -10.59
CA TYR A 42 10.73 -13.15 -9.76
C TYR A 42 11.24 -14.17 -8.72
N GLN A 43 10.83 -15.44 -8.86
CA GLN A 43 11.29 -16.57 -8.03
C GLN A 43 11.05 -16.40 -6.52
N CYS A 44 10.15 -15.49 -6.11
CA CYS A 44 9.86 -15.25 -4.71
C CYS A 44 8.84 -16.29 -4.19
N SER A 45 9.27 -17.17 -3.28
CA SER A 45 8.43 -18.26 -2.76
C SER A 45 7.17 -17.74 -2.03
N MET A 46 7.35 -16.71 -1.20
CA MET A 46 6.29 -16.06 -0.43
C MET A 46 6.56 -14.56 -0.23
N ALA A 47 5.97 -13.74 -1.10
CA ALA A 47 6.17 -12.30 -1.07
C ALA A 47 5.28 -11.56 -0.07
N GLY A 48 4.13 -12.11 0.31
CA GLY A 48 3.15 -11.41 1.14
C GLY A 48 2.28 -12.34 1.96
N PHE A 49 1.57 -11.75 2.92
CA PHE A 49 0.81 -12.41 3.95
C PHE A 49 -0.55 -11.74 4.12
N SER A 50 -1.48 -12.49 4.73
CA SER A 50 -2.75 -11.95 5.22
C SER A 50 -3.14 -12.63 6.53
N ILE A 51 -4.23 -12.16 7.11
CA ILE A 51 -4.83 -12.66 8.34
C ILE A 51 -6.29 -13.03 8.07
N PRO A 52 -6.91 -13.90 8.89
CA PRO A 52 -8.34 -14.10 8.82
C PRO A 52 -9.09 -12.79 9.02
N ALA A 53 -10.01 -12.49 8.11
CA ALA A 53 -10.83 -11.29 8.13
C ALA A 53 -12.28 -11.63 7.78
N SER A 54 -13.24 -10.99 8.47
CA SER A 54 -14.64 -11.07 8.06
C SER A 54 -14.94 -10.09 6.92
N GLU A 55 -15.96 -10.41 6.16
CA GLU A 55 -16.65 -9.48 5.26
C GLU A 55 -18.13 -9.37 5.63
N HIS A 56 -18.83 -8.39 5.05
CA HIS A 56 -20.23 -8.12 5.37
C HIS A 56 -21.14 -9.35 5.26
N SER A 57 -20.94 -10.24 4.29
CA SER A 57 -21.75 -11.46 4.14
C SER A 57 -21.63 -12.39 5.37
N THR A 58 -20.41 -12.57 5.88
CA THR A 58 -20.12 -13.42 7.05
C THR A 58 -20.67 -12.84 8.35
N MET A 59 -20.87 -11.51 8.41
CA MET A 59 -21.49 -10.84 9.56
C MET A 59 -23.02 -10.82 9.44
N THR A 60 -23.55 -10.40 8.29
CA THR A 60 -24.98 -10.17 8.07
C THR A 60 -25.81 -11.44 7.91
N SER A 61 -25.18 -12.58 7.59
CA SER A 61 -25.85 -13.89 7.54
C SER A 61 -26.42 -14.35 8.89
N TRP A 62 -25.97 -13.76 10.01
CA TRP A 62 -26.52 -13.96 11.35
C TRP A 62 -27.74 -13.07 11.66
N GLY A 63 -28.13 -12.21 10.71
CA GLY A 63 -29.15 -11.19 10.91
C GLY A 63 -28.67 -10.03 11.81
N ARG A 64 -29.50 -9.01 11.94
CA ARG A 64 -29.14 -7.81 12.74
C ARG A 64 -29.08 -8.10 14.24
N GLU A 65 -29.99 -8.95 14.72
CA GLU A 65 -30.05 -9.34 16.13
C GLU A 65 -28.87 -10.24 16.53
N GLY A 66 -28.31 -10.98 15.55
CA GLY A 66 -27.16 -11.87 15.74
C GLY A 66 -25.78 -11.23 15.48
N GLU A 67 -25.67 -9.90 15.35
CA GLU A 67 -24.36 -9.24 15.10
C GLU A 67 -23.33 -9.58 16.18
N VAL A 68 -23.75 -9.64 17.45
CA VAL A 68 -22.87 -10.00 18.55
C VAL A 68 -22.43 -11.46 18.49
N ASP A 69 -23.29 -12.36 18.02
CA ASP A 69 -22.95 -13.77 17.84
C ASP A 69 -21.97 -13.95 16.69
N ALA A 70 -22.13 -13.21 15.59
CA ALA A 70 -21.16 -13.17 14.49
C ALA A 70 -19.78 -12.67 14.96
N CYS A 71 -19.76 -11.59 15.76
CA CYS A 71 -18.55 -11.05 16.36
C CYS A 71 -17.87 -12.07 17.31
N ARG A 72 -18.66 -12.76 18.14
CA ARG A 72 -18.17 -13.81 19.04
C ARG A 72 -17.60 -14.99 18.26
N ASN A 73 -18.26 -15.41 17.19
CA ASN A 73 -17.78 -16.46 16.30
C ASN A 73 -16.40 -16.13 15.70
N MET A 74 -16.17 -14.87 15.30
CA MET A 74 -14.85 -14.44 14.82
C MET A 74 -13.76 -14.60 15.87
N LEU A 75 -14.06 -14.37 17.16
CA LEU A 75 -13.08 -14.58 18.24
C LEU A 75 -12.76 -16.07 18.46
N GLN A 76 -13.73 -16.96 18.24
CA GLN A 76 -13.66 -18.39 18.60
C GLN A 76 -13.19 -19.32 17.47
N GLN A 77 -13.50 -19.00 16.21
CA GLN A 77 -13.29 -19.90 15.08
C GLN A 77 -11.81 -20.04 14.67
N PHE A 78 -10.99 -19.03 14.95
CA PHE A 78 -9.58 -19.00 14.56
C PHE A 78 -8.65 -19.38 15.71
N PRO A 79 -7.50 -20.03 15.43
CA PRO A 79 -6.53 -20.41 16.45
C PRO A 79 -6.17 -19.29 17.43
N GLN A 80 -5.93 -19.67 18.69
CA GLN A 80 -5.41 -18.77 19.70
C GLN A 80 -4.07 -18.17 19.25
N GLY A 81 -3.77 -16.94 19.69
CA GLY A 81 -2.56 -16.22 19.28
C GLY A 81 -2.64 -15.55 17.90
N MET A 82 -3.70 -15.75 17.12
CA MET A 82 -3.83 -15.10 15.82
C MET A 82 -4.40 -13.67 15.91
N VAL A 83 -3.92 -12.82 15.02
CA VAL A 83 -4.55 -11.55 14.67
C VAL A 83 -5.75 -11.84 13.75
N ILE A 84 -6.90 -11.24 14.04
CA ILE A 84 -8.10 -11.34 13.19
C ILE A 84 -8.63 -9.94 12.89
N ALA A 85 -9.17 -9.71 11.70
CA ALA A 85 -9.89 -8.48 11.39
C ALA A 85 -11.41 -8.72 11.34
N CYS A 86 -12.20 -7.84 11.95
CA CYS A 86 -13.66 -7.94 11.91
C CYS A 86 -14.28 -6.66 11.38
N VAL A 87 -14.96 -6.73 10.24
CA VAL A 87 -15.81 -5.63 9.76
C VAL A 87 -16.91 -5.38 10.79
N SER A 88 -17.03 -4.14 11.24
CA SER A 88 -17.79 -3.77 12.44
C SER A 88 -18.83 -2.68 12.18
N ASP A 89 -19.08 -2.34 10.92
CA ASP A 89 -20.03 -1.31 10.49
C ASP A 89 -21.18 -1.87 9.65
N SER A 90 -21.47 -3.18 9.78
CA SER A 90 -22.60 -3.81 9.09
C SER A 90 -23.94 -3.13 9.41
N TYR A 91 -24.09 -2.58 10.62
CA TYR A 91 -25.27 -1.80 11.00
C TYR A 91 -24.94 -0.47 11.69
N ASP A 92 -24.10 -0.49 12.73
CA ASP A 92 -23.71 0.72 13.47
C ASP A 92 -22.32 0.53 14.11
N ILE A 93 -21.31 1.17 13.50
CA ILE A 93 -19.92 1.09 13.95
C ILE A 93 -19.71 1.61 15.38
N TRP A 94 -20.50 2.59 15.82
CA TRP A 94 -20.37 3.16 17.17
C TRP A 94 -20.88 2.18 18.20
N LYS A 95 -22.07 1.61 17.96
CA LYS A 95 -22.67 0.59 18.84
C LYS A 95 -21.83 -0.69 18.85
N CYS A 96 -21.31 -1.12 17.71
CA CYS A 96 -20.45 -2.30 17.65
C CYS A 96 -19.16 -2.07 18.45
N CYS A 97 -18.52 -0.91 18.33
CA CYS A 97 -17.35 -0.57 19.15
C CYS A 97 -17.69 -0.44 20.65
N SER A 98 -18.78 0.24 21.03
CA SER A 98 -19.06 0.59 22.42
C SER A 98 -19.77 -0.52 23.20
N GLU A 99 -20.80 -1.12 22.62
CA GLU A 99 -21.66 -2.10 23.31
C GLU A 99 -21.26 -3.54 23.04
N ILE A 100 -20.84 -3.87 21.81
CA ILE A 100 -20.45 -5.25 21.46
C ILE A 100 -19.01 -5.48 21.90
N TRP A 101 -18.04 -4.87 21.22
CA TRP A 101 -16.62 -5.05 21.55
C TRP A 101 -16.28 -4.48 22.92
N GLY A 102 -16.72 -3.25 23.21
CA GLY A 102 -16.36 -2.54 24.41
C GLY A 102 -17.06 -3.00 25.69
N LYS A 103 -18.07 -3.88 25.60
CA LYS A 103 -18.86 -4.31 26.76
C LYS A 103 -19.22 -5.78 26.72
N GLU A 104 -20.08 -6.22 25.81
CA GLU A 104 -20.58 -7.62 25.80
C GLU A 104 -19.47 -8.65 25.53
N LEU A 105 -18.56 -8.35 24.61
CA LEU A 105 -17.42 -9.21 24.23
C LEU A 105 -16.09 -8.72 24.79
N ARG A 106 -16.09 -7.71 25.67
CA ARG A 106 -14.87 -7.07 26.18
C ARG A 106 -13.89 -8.09 26.80
N GLU A 107 -14.40 -8.95 27.67
CA GLU A 107 -13.58 -9.97 28.34
C GLU A 107 -13.03 -10.99 27.34
N ALA A 108 -13.82 -11.39 26.32
CA ALA A 108 -13.35 -12.30 25.28
C ALA A 108 -12.24 -11.70 24.42
N VAL A 109 -12.29 -10.38 24.15
CA VAL A 109 -11.20 -9.65 23.46
C VAL A 109 -9.93 -9.62 24.34
N ILE A 110 -10.07 -9.39 25.64
CA ILE A 110 -8.95 -9.42 26.59
C ILE A 110 -8.34 -10.82 26.68
N GLU A 111 -9.16 -11.86 26.79
CA GLU A 111 -8.73 -13.26 26.85
C GLU A 111 -7.98 -13.68 25.57
N LYS A 112 -8.45 -13.25 24.40
CA LYS A 112 -7.71 -13.42 23.13
C LYS A 112 -6.33 -12.77 23.21
N GLY A 113 -6.24 -11.61 23.83
CA GLY A 113 -4.99 -10.90 24.11
C GLY A 113 -4.04 -11.65 25.03
N THR A 114 -4.54 -12.27 26.09
CA THR A 114 -3.74 -13.12 26.99
C THR A 114 -3.12 -14.30 26.27
N SER A 115 -3.76 -14.79 25.20
CA SER A 115 -3.25 -15.86 24.35
C SER A 115 -2.32 -15.36 23.21
N GLY A 116 -1.95 -14.08 23.20
CA GLY A 116 -1.09 -13.46 22.18
C GLY A 116 -1.81 -13.01 20.91
N GLY A 117 -3.15 -13.10 20.85
CA GLY A 117 -3.93 -12.68 19.69
C GLY A 117 -4.33 -11.21 19.73
N THR A 118 -4.81 -10.71 18.60
CA THR A 118 -5.26 -9.32 18.46
C THR A 118 -6.57 -9.26 17.66
N LEU A 119 -7.55 -8.51 18.16
CA LEU A 119 -8.70 -8.08 17.37
C LEU A 119 -8.36 -6.79 16.62
N VAL A 120 -8.58 -6.79 15.31
CA VAL A 120 -8.50 -5.60 14.48
C VAL A 120 -9.90 -5.20 14.06
N VAL A 121 -10.44 -4.14 14.65
CA VAL A 121 -11.74 -3.59 14.31
C VAL A 121 -11.64 -2.91 12.94
N ARG A 122 -12.59 -3.19 12.04
CA ARG A 122 -12.59 -2.63 10.67
C ARG A 122 -13.87 -1.82 10.42
N PRO A 123 -13.81 -0.48 10.47
CA PRO A 123 -14.76 0.37 9.78
C PRO A 123 -14.57 0.31 8.25
N ASP A 124 -15.66 0.36 7.49
CA ASP A 124 -15.69 0.23 6.04
C ASP A 124 -16.65 1.24 5.36
N SER A 125 -17.02 2.31 6.09
CA SER A 125 -17.91 3.36 5.62
C SER A 125 -17.75 4.66 6.42
N GLY A 126 -18.26 5.77 5.85
CA GLY A 126 -18.21 7.11 6.45
C GLY A 126 -16.95 7.91 6.07
N ASP A 127 -16.79 9.10 6.66
CA ASP A 127 -15.60 9.93 6.44
C ASP A 127 -14.38 9.36 7.18
N PRO A 128 -13.33 8.87 6.49
CA PRO A 128 -12.26 8.12 7.13
C PRO A 128 -11.53 8.84 8.28
N PRO A 129 -11.12 10.13 8.16
CA PRO A 129 -10.49 10.85 9.27
C PRO A 129 -11.38 10.92 10.52
N THR A 130 -12.67 11.21 10.33
CA THR A 130 -13.64 11.28 11.44
C THR A 130 -13.89 9.91 12.07
N VAL A 131 -14.10 8.89 11.23
CA VAL A 131 -14.46 7.54 11.68
C VAL A 131 -13.32 6.90 12.46
N VAL A 132 -12.09 7.01 11.96
CA VAL A 132 -10.90 6.45 12.63
C VAL A 132 -10.73 7.03 14.03
N VAL A 133 -10.74 8.36 14.17
CA VAL A 133 -10.56 9.01 15.48
C VAL A 133 -11.67 8.62 16.45
N LYS A 134 -12.94 8.64 16.00
CA LYS A 134 -14.08 8.30 16.86
C LYS A 134 -14.06 6.83 17.30
N CYS A 135 -13.67 5.90 16.42
CA CYS A 135 -13.46 4.50 16.81
C CYS A 135 -12.36 4.38 17.88
N LEU A 136 -11.23 5.06 17.70
CA LEU A 136 -10.13 5.04 18.68
C LEU A 136 -10.59 5.61 20.04
N GLU A 137 -11.39 6.67 20.06
CA GLU A 137 -11.95 7.23 21.30
C GLU A 137 -12.86 6.25 22.03
N ILE A 138 -13.79 5.61 21.31
CA ILE A 138 -14.72 4.63 21.89
C ILE A 138 -13.95 3.42 22.43
N LEU A 139 -13.03 2.87 21.64
CA LEU A 139 -12.23 1.72 22.06
C LEU A 139 -11.28 2.09 23.20
N GLY A 140 -10.70 3.29 23.17
CA GLY A 140 -9.86 3.81 24.25
C GLY A 140 -10.62 3.97 25.57
N ALA A 141 -11.88 4.41 25.52
CA ALA A 141 -12.74 4.49 26.70
C ALA A 141 -13.08 3.10 27.26
N ALA A 142 -13.30 2.10 26.41
CA ALA A 142 -13.68 0.75 26.82
C ALA A 142 -12.50 -0.11 27.31
N PHE A 143 -11.35 -0.01 26.66
CA PHE A 143 -10.18 -0.86 26.90
C PHE A 143 -9.04 -0.15 27.64
N GLY A 144 -9.10 1.17 27.79
CA GLY A 144 -8.02 1.99 28.31
C GLY A 144 -6.95 2.29 27.25
N THR A 145 -5.96 3.09 27.64
CA THR A 145 -4.81 3.45 26.79
C THR A 145 -3.54 3.61 27.62
N SER A 146 -2.38 3.40 26.99
CA SER A 146 -1.11 3.92 27.47
C SER A 146 -0.67 5.14 26.65
N THR A 147 0.37 5.84 27.09
CA THR A 147 0.99 6.94 26.34
C THR A 147 2.41 6.52 25.96
N ASN A 148 2.74 6.60 24.68
CA ASN A 148 4.09 6.26 24.21
C ASN A 148 5.11 7.37 24.52
N SER A 149 6.40 7.11 24.24
CA SER A 149 7.50 8.07 24.48
C SER A 149 7.39 9.38 23.70
N LYS A 150 6.51 9.46 22.69
CA LYS A 150 6.23 10.66 21.89
C LYS A 150 4.99 11.42 22.38
N GLY A 151 4.34 10.98 23.45
CA GLY A 151 3.17 11.64 24.03
C GLY A 151 1.82 11.26 23.41
N TYR A 152 1.75 10.20 22.59
CA TYR A 152 0.52 9.78 21.92
C TYR A 152 -0.12 8.56 22.58
N LYS A 153 -1.46 8.52 22.58
CA LYS A 153 -2.27 7.41 23.09
C LYS A 153 -2.09 6.15 22.24
N VAL A 154 -1.95 5.01 22.92
CA VAL A 154 -1.83 3.68 22.33
C VAL A 154 -2.83 2.73 23.00
N LEU A 155 -3.59 2.01 22.20
CA LEU A 155 -4.50 0.96 22.64
C LEU A 155 -3.70 -0.26 23.16
N PRO A 156 -4.27 -1.04 24.09
CA PRO A 156 -3.69 -2.31 24.50
C PRO A 156 -3.35 -3.20 23.29
N PRO A 157 -2.25 -3.96 23.31
CA PRO A 157 -1.72 -4.65 22.12
C PRO A 157 -2.68 -5.66 21.46
N TYR A 158 -3.70 -6.11 22.20
CA TYR A 158 -4.71 -7.05 21.73
C TYR A 158 -5.89 -6.40 20.99
N ILE A 159 -5.91 -5.08 20.83
CA ILE A 159 -6.93 -4.38 20.03
C ILE A 159 -6.34 -3.29 19.14
N ARG A 160 -6.68 -3.32 17.86
CA ARG A 160 -6.23 -2.38 16.83
C ARG A 160 -7.37 -2.01 15.88
N LEU A 161 -7.13 -1.05 14.99
CA LEU A 161 -8.04 -0.66 13.93
C LEU A 161 -7.41 -0.92 12.55
N ILE A 162 -8.22 -1.26 11.55
CA ILE A 162 -7.84 -1.15 10.15
C ILE A 162 -8.90 -0.37 9.38
N GLN A 163 -8.53 0.76 8.78
CA GLN A 163 -9.42 1.50 7.87
C GLN A 163 -9.21 0.95 6.46
N GLY A 164 -10.25 0.35 5.87
CA GLY A 164 -10.22 -0.25 4.53
C GLY A 164 -10.93 0.58 3.46
N ASP A 165 -11.90 1.40 3.86
CA ASP A 165 -12.69 2.22 2.95
C ASP A 165 -12.06 3.61 2.72
N GLY A 166 -12.22 4.14 1.51
CA GLY A 166 -11.80 5.49 1.17
C GLY A 166 -10.28 5.75 1.22
N ILE A 167 -9.43 4.71 1.33
CA ILE A 167 -7.98 4.90 1.46
C ILE A 167 -7.34 5.18 0.10
N SER A 168 -6.59 6.28 0.06
CA SER A 168 -5.77 6.78 -1.04
C SER A 168 -4.58 7.54 -0.45
N TYR A 169 -3.59 7.89 -1.28
CA TYR A 169 -2.48 8.75 -0.84
C TYR A 169 -2.96 10.04 -0.15
N LYS A 170 -3.98 10.71 -0.71
CA LYS A 170 -4.53 11.97 -0.16
C LYS A 170 -5.22 11.75 1.19
N SER A 171 -6.06 10.71 1.31
CA SER A 171 -6.82 10.46 2.55
C SER A 171 -5.93 9.96 3.69
N LEU A 172 -4.83 9.26 3.42
CA LEU A 172 -3.86 8.88 4.46
C LEU A 172 -3.31 10.09 5.22
N GLY A 173 -2.91 11.15 4.49
CA GLY A 173 -2.42 12.38 5.11
C GLY A 173 -3.45 13.03 6.04
N ALA A 174 -4.72 13.11 5.58
CA ALA A 174 -5.80 13.65 6.38
C ALA A 174 -6.09 12.81 7.63
N ILE A 175 -6.14 11.47 7.51
CA ILE A 175 -6.36 10.58 8.67
C ILE A 175 -5.24 10.74 9.70
N MET A 176 -3.98 10.71 9.26
CA MET A 176 -2.83 10.84 10.15
C MET A 176 -2.78 12.19 10.86
N GLU A 177 -3.14 13.28 10.16
CA GLU A 177 -3.23 14.60 10.78
C GLU A 177 -4.34 14.66 11.83
N HIS A 178 -5.52 14.11 11.54
CA HIS A 178 -6.61 14.02 12.52
C HIS A 178 -6.24 13.17 13.74
N MET A 179 -5.56 12.05 13.54
CA MET A 179 -5.04 11.24 14.65
C MET A 179 -4.06 12.03 15.50
N LYS A 180 -3.13 12.75 14.86
CA LYS A 180 -2.14 13.58 15.54
C LYS A 180 -2.80 14.69 16.36
N LEU A 181 -3.76 15.43 15.78
CA LEU A 181 -4.52 16.48 16.46
C LEU A 181 -5.29 15.97 17.69
N ASN A 182 -5.70 14.70 17.67
CA ASN A 182 -6.42 14.05 18.77
C ASN A 182 -5.51 13.19 19.67
N ASN A 183 -4.20 13.38 19.58
CA ASN A 183 -3.17 12.72 20.38
C ASN A 183 -3.19 11.18 20.29
N TRP A 184 -3.52 10.62 19.12
CA TRP A 184 -3.51 9.18 18.87
C TRP A 184 -2.28 8.76 18.08
N SER A 185 -1.63 7.66 18.51
CA SER A 185 -0.48 7.11 17.80
C SER A 185 -0.90 6.37 16.54
N ILE A 186 -0.09 6.46 15.47
CA ILE A 186 -0.26 5.67 14.24
C ILE A 186 -0.07 4.16 14.47
N GLU A 187 0.56 3.77 15.58
CA GLU A 187 0.70 2.36 16.02
C GLU A 187 -0.64 1.63 16.16
N ASN A 188 -1.74 2.38 16.31
CA ASN A 188 -3.07 1.82 16.52
C ASN A 188 -3.76 1.38 15.22
N VAL A 189 -3.31 1.86 14.05
CA VAL A 189 -4.10 1.82 12.81
C VAL A 189 -3.30 1.21 11.66
N GLY A 190 -3.83 0.13 11.09
CA GLY A 190 -3.48 -0.34 9.76
C GLY A 190 -4.37 0.32 8.70
N PHE A 191 -3.92 0.28 7.44
CA PHE A 191 -4.70 0.77 6.30
C PHE A 191 -4.80 -0.32 5.24
N GLY A 192 -6.01 -0.53 4.73
CA GLY A 192 -6.27 -1.32 3.53
C GLY A 192 -6.66 -0.40 2.38
N SER A 193 -6.11 -0.60 1.18
CA SER A 193 -6.49 0.19 0.01
C SER A 193 -6.78 -0.71 -1.19
N GLY A 194 -7.91 -0.45 -1.84
CA GLY A 194 -8.38 -1.21 -2.99
C GLY A 194 -8.16 -0.48 -4.31
N GLY A 195 -9.24 0.03 -4.90
CA GLY A 195 -9.21 0.68 -6.22
C GLY A 195 -8.26 1.88 -6.31
N SER A 196 -8.07 2.65 -5.23
CA SER A 196 -7.09 3.74 -5.23
C SER A 196 -5.65 3.26 -5.38
N LEU A 197 -5.33 2.07 -4.86
CA LEU A 197 -4.01 1.48 -4.92
C LEU A 197 -3.72 0.87 -6.30
N LEU A 198 -4.69 0.12 -6.86
CA LEU A 198 -4.45 -0.69 -8.06
C LEU A 198 -5.11 -0.19 -9.35
N GLN A 199 -6.00 0.80 -9.30
CA GLN A 199 -6.84 1.17 -10.47
C GLN A 199 -6.97 2.68 -10.73
N LYS A 200 -6.88 3.55 -9.70
CA LYS A 200 -6.97 5.02 -9.88
C LYS A 200 -5.61 5.64 -10.22
N LEU A 201 -4.94 5.05 -11.20
CA LEU A 201 -3.65 5.47 -11.74
C LEU A 201 -3.72 5.31 -13.26
N ASP A 202 -3.03 6.18 -13.98
CA ASP A 202 -2.88 6.07 -15.43
C ASP A 202 -1.42 6.31 -15.86
N ARG A 203 -1.16 6.13 -17.15
CA ARG A 203 0.18 6.33 -17.73
C ARG A 203 0.70 7.76 -17.50
N ASP A 204 -0.20 8.74 -17.46
CA ASP A 204 0.14 10.16 -17.33
C ASP A 204 0.48 10.57 -15.90
N THR A 205 0.04 9.79 -14.90
CA THR A 205 0.34 10.00 -13.47
C THR A 205 1.84 10.16 -13.21
N GLN A 206 2.69 9.41 -13.91
CA GLN A 206 4.16 9.55 -13.86
C GLN A 206 4.75 9.97 -15.22
N LYS A 207 3.88 10.40 -16.16
CA LYS A 207 4.25 10.78 -17.54
C LYS A 207 5.08 9.72 -18.27
N CYS A 208 4.85 8.44 -17.98
CA CYS A 208 5.59 7.31 -18.56
C CYS A 208 5.49 7.33 -20.10
N ALA A 209 6.62 7.38 -20.80
CA ALA A 209 6.63 7.58 -22.25
C ALA A 209 7.76 6.83 -22.95
N TYR A 210 7.46 6.29 -24.14
CA TYR A 210 8.44 5.71 -25.06
C TYR A 210 8.62 6.61 -26.29
N LYS A 211 9.87 6.86 -26.71
CA LYS A 211 10.22 7.72 -27.86
C LYS A 211 11.48 7.20 -28.55
N CYS A 212 11.52 7.27 -29.88
CA CYS A 212 12.75 7.10 -30.65
C CYS A 212 13.67 8.30 -30.42
N SER A 213 14.93 8.06 -30.07
CA SER A 213 15.96 9.09 -29.87
C SER A 213 17.08 9.04 -30.92
N TYR A 214 17.26 7.92 -31.63
CA TYR A 214 18.35 7.72 -32.60
C TYR A 214 17.92 6.78 -33.73
N ALA A 215 18.35 7.06 -34.95
CA ALA A 215 18.17 6.18 -36.10
C ALA A 215 19.42 6.17 -36.98
N VAL A 216 19.64 5.09 -37.72
CA VAL A 216 20.67 5.02 -38.78
C VAL A 216 19.96 5.09 -40.13
N ILE A 217 20.25 6.13 -40.91
CA ILE A 217 19.64 6.38 -42.23
C ILE A 217 20.77 6.51 -43.24
N ASN A 218 20.83 5.63 -44.23
CA ASN A 218 21.93 5.56 -45.20
C ASN A 218 23.31 5.53 -44.52
N ASP A 219 23.45 4.62 -43.54
CA ASP A 219 24.66 4.43 -42.72
C ASP A 219 25.10 5.65 -41.90
N LYS A 220 24.22 6.66 -41.75
CA LYS A 220 24.47 7.84 -40.93
C LYS A 220 23.54 7.87 -39.73
N GLY A 221 24.14 8.03 -38.55
CA GLY A 221 23.41 8.28 -37.32
C GLY A 221 22.68 9.62 -37.36
N VAL A 222 21.42 9.62 -36.93
CA VAL A 222 20.55 10.80 -36.84
C VAL A 222 19.94 10.84 -35.45
N ASP A 223 20.14 11.94 -34.74
CA ASP A 223 19.45 12.21 -33.48
C ASP A 223 17.98 12.56 -33.78
N VAL A 224 17.07 11.71 -33.31
CA VAL A 224 15.62 11.86 -33.50
C VAL A 224 15.02 12.47 -32.24
N TYR A 225 14.18 13.50 -32.38
CA TYR A 225 13.47 14.07 -31.23
C TYR A 225 12.24 14.86 -31.66
N LYS A 226 11.37 15.12 -30.68
CA LYS A 226 10.28 16.09 -30.79
C LYS A 226 10.51 17.26 -29.85
N GLN A 227 10.12 18.44 -30.31
CA GLN A 227 10.15 19.67 -29.53
C GLN A 227 8.94 20.53 -29.91
N PRO A 228 7.72 20.17 -29.44
CA PRO A 228 6.51 20.91 -29.78
C PRO A 228 6.58 22.35 -29.26
N VAL A 229 6.38 23.33 -30.14
CA VAL A 229 6.46 24.77 -29.77
C VAL A 229 5.44 25.15 -28.70
N THR A 230 4.30 24.46 -28.66
CA THR A 230 3.19 24.74 -27.74
C THR A 230 3.30 24.02 -26.39
N ASP A 231 4.28 23.13 -26.19
CA ASP A 231 4.40 22.32 -24.99
C ASP A 231 5.84 21.83 -24.77
N SER A 232 6.62 22.64 -24.06
CA SER A 232 8.02 22.34 -23.73
C SER A 232 8.18 21.12 -22.82
N GLY A 233 7.14 20.75 -22.06
CA GLY A 233 7.12 19.53 -21.24
C GLY A 233 7.13 18.25 -22.06
N LYS A 234 6.83 18.33 -23.37
CA LYS A 234 6.87 17.20 -24.31
C LYS A 234 8.16 17.11 -25.12
N ASN A 235 9.20 17.87 -24.75
CA ASN A 235 10.52 17.75 -25.34
C ASN A 235 11.10 16.37 -25.03
N SER A 236 11.56 15.65 -26.06
CA SER A 236 12.23 14.36 -25.89
C SER A 236 13.74 14.49 -25.96
N LYS A 237 14.44 13.58 -25.28
CA LYS A 237 15.89 13.42 -25.35
C LYS A 237 16.35 13.01 -26.74
N LYS A 238 17.64 13.22 -27.03
CA LYS A 238 18.27 13.08 -28.35
C LYS A 238 19.42 12.08 -28.34
N GLY A 239 19.55 11.34 -29.44
CA GLY A 239 20.66 10.43 -29.70
C GLY A 239 20.71 9.18 -28.82
N ARG A 240 21.88 8.54 -28.79
CA ARG A 240 22.18 7.44 -27.86
C ARG A 240 22.30 8.00 -26.44
N LEU A 241 21.76 7.29 -25.46
CA LEU A 241 21.64 7.75 -24.08
C LEU A 241 22.44 6.83 -23.13
N THR A 242 22.98 7.42 -22.06
CA THR A 242 23.46 6.71 -20.87
C THR A 242 22.79 7.32 -19.62
N LEU A 243 22.70 6.56 -18.54
CA LEU A 243 22.30 7.07 -17.22
C LEU A 243 23.50 7.02 -16.28
N GLU A 244 23.94 8.16 -15.77
CA GLU A 244 25.14 8.25 -14.94
C GLU A 244 24.84 8.93 -13.60
N ILE A 245 25.70 8.75 -12.60
CA ILE A 245 25.66 9.52 -11.34
C ILE A 245 26.72 10.62 -11.41
N ILE A 246 26.26 11.87 -11.38
CA ILE A 246 27.12 13.06 -11.39
C ILE A 246 26.78 13.88 -10.14
N ASP A 247 27.77 14.15 -9.31
CA ASP A 247 27.61 14.88 -8.04
C ASP A 247 26.49 14.31 -7.15
N GLY A 248 26.35 12.98 -7.12
CA GLY A 248 25.33 12.28 -6.34
C GLY A 248 23.93 12.25 -6.97
N ASN A 249 23.74 12.78 -8.18
CA ASN A 249 22.45 12.85 -8.86
C ASN A 249 22.42 11.99 -10.12
N TYR A 250 21.29 11.31 -10.35
CA TYR A 250 21.02 10.61 -11.61
C TYR A 250 20.90 11.62 -12.76
N THR A 251 21.75 11.47 -13.76
CA THR A 251 21.81 12.35 -14.92
C THR A 251 21.79 11.52 -16.20
N THR A 252 20.81 11.76 -17.07
CA THR A 252 20.81 11.14 -18.41
C THR A 252 21.65 11.96 -19.37
N ILE A 253 22.72 11.36 -19.90
CA ILE A 253 23.58 11.98 -20.91
C ILE A 253 23.05 11.67 -22.30
N GLU A 254 23.03 12.68 -23.18
CA GLU A 254 22.42 12.62 -24.51
C GLU A 254 23.46 12.66 -25.64
N ASN A 255 23.02 12.45 -26.88
CA ASN A 255 23.81 12.59 -28.11
C ASN A 255 25.06 11.68 -28.17
N GLY A 256 25.01 10.53 -27.49
CA GLY A 256 26.12 9.57 -27.44
C GLY A 256 27.37 10.09 -26.72
N LYS A 257 27.23 11.12 -25.88
CA LYS A 257 28.35 11.72 -25.12
C LYS A 257 28.63 11.04 -23.79
N GLY A 258 27.78 10.09 -23.41
CA GLY A 258 27.91 9.33 -22.19
C GLY A 258 29.15 8.44 -22.18
N ASP A 259 29.61 8.12 -20.99
CA ASP A 259 30.69 7.18 -20.75
C ASP A 259 30.10 5.78 -20.51
N PRO A 260 30.29 4.81 -21.43
CA PRO A 260 29.74 3.46 -21.27
C PRO A 260 30.18 2.76 -19.97
N GLU A 261 31.36 3.09 -19.43
CA GLU A 261 31.85 2.51 -18.18
C GLU A 261 31.13 3.06 -16.94
N LYS A 262 30.39 4.17 -17.10
CA LYS A 262 29.57 4.79 -16.05
C LYS A 262 28.08 4.59 -16.23
N ASP A 263 27.68 3.98 -17.35
CA ASP A 263 26.26 3.77 -17.66
C ASP A 263 25.66 2.77 -16.66
N LEU A 264 24.63 3.22 -15.97
CA LEU A 264 23.85 2.40 -15.05
C LEU A 264 22.84 1.51 -15.78
N LEU A 265 22.56 1.78 -17.05
CA LEU A 265 21.73 0.91 -17.87
C LEU A 265 22.53 -0.34 -18.24
N ILE A 266 21.95 -1.50 -17.99
CA ILE A 266 22.55 -2.79 -18.34
C ILE A 266 21.70 -3.52 -19.38
N PRO A 267 22.31 -4.29 -20.29
CA PRO A 267 21.57 -5.19 -21.17
C PRO A 267 20.81 -6.23 -20.33
N VAL A 268 19.48 -6.25 -20.46
CA VAL A 268 18.61 -7.24 -19.79
C VAL A 268 18.00 -8.26 -20.76
N PHE A 269 17.92 -7.90 -22.04
CA PHE A 269 17.35 -8.73 -23.09
C PHE A 269 18.07 -8.45 -24.41
N GLU A 270 18.43 -9.50 -25.14
CA GLU A 270 19.07 -9.40 -26.44
C GLU A 270 18.62 -10.58 -27.32
N ASP A 271 18.21 -10.30 -28.55
CA ASP A 271 17.89 -11.29 -29.58
C ASP A 271 17.01 -12.47 -29.13
N GLY A 272 15.93 -12.18 -28.38
CA GLY A 272 14.99 -13.22 -27.91
C GLY A 272 15.34 -13.83 -26.56
N HIS A 273 16.48 -13.47 -25.97
CA HIS A 273 17.00 -14.09 -24.76
C HIS A 273 17.06 -13.10 -23.60
N LEU A 274 16.61 -13.54 -22.42
CA LEU A 274 16.78 -12.81 -21.18
C LEU A 274 18.24 -12.97 -20.70
N LEU A 275 18.97 -11.87 -20.61
CA LEU A 275 20.37 -11.84 -20.19
C LEU A 275 20.53 -11.69 -18.67
N LYS A 276 19.56 -11.01 -18.03
CA LYS A 276 19.60 -10.72 -16.61
C LYS A 276 18.21 -10.91 -16.00
N ASP A 277 18.18 -11.71 -14.94
CA ASP A 277 17.04 -11.84 -14.03
C ASP A 277 17.33 -11.10 -12.72
N PHE A 278 16.27 -10.71 -12.01
CA PHE A 278 16.36 -9.98 -10.74
C PHE A 278 15.55 -10.68 -9.66
N ASP A 279 16.22 -11.00 -8.56
CA ASP A 279 15.55 -11.53 -7.36
C ASP A 279 14.66 -10.46 -6.72
N PHE A 280 13.48 -10.87 -6.26
CA PHE A 280 12.51 -9.95 -5.67
C PHE A 280 13.00 -9.29 -4.38
N GLU A 281 13.77 -9.99 -3.54
CA GLU A 281 14.31 -9.41 -2.31
C GLU A 281 15.39 -8.38 -2.62
N ASP A 282 16.16 -8.55 -3.69
CA ASP A 282 17.11 -7.52 -4.15
C ASP A 282 16.40 -6.32 -4.78
N ILE A 283 15.22 -6.49 -5.38
CA ILE A 283 14.35 -5.37 -5.78
C ILE A 283 13.88 -4.62 -4.54
N ARG A 284 13.40 -5.32 -3.50
CA ARG A 284 12.97 -4.71 -2.23
C ARG A 284 14.09 -3.90 -1.58
N LYS A 285 15.28 -4.49 -1.41
CA LYS A 285 16.45 -3.82 -0.82
C LYS A 285 16.81 -2.51 -1.56
N ARG A 286 16.68 -2.48 -2.88
CA ARG A 286 16.94 -1.28 -3.68
C ARG A 286 15.84 -0.22 -3.57
N ALA A 287 14.62 -0.63 -3.23
CA ALA A 287 13.47 0.25 -3.06
C ALA A 287 13.29 0.75 -1.61
N GLU A 288 14.12 0.28 -0.67
CA GLU A 288 14.08 0.73 0.72
C GLU A 288 14.32 2.25 0.82
N LEU A 289 13.56 2.87 1.72
CA LEU A 289 13.65 4.31 1.97
C LEU A 289 14.97 4.65 2.67
N ASN A 290 15.67 5.64 2.14
CA ASN A 290 16.88 6.21 2.72
C ASN A 290 16.59 7.58 3.36
N PRO A 291 17.34 7.99 4.41
CA PRO A 291 17.19 9.32 5.02
C PRO A 291 17.41 10.50 4.06
N ASN A 292 18.08 10.26 2.93
CA ASN A 292 18.35 11.25 1.89
C ASN A 292 17.31 11.26 0.77
N ASP A 293 16.33 10.35 0.81
CA ASP A 293 15.27 10.34 -0.19
C ASP A 293 14.41 11.60 -0.09
N ILE A 294 13.92 12.05 -1.25
CA ILE A 294 13.11 13.27 -1.36
C ILE A 294 11.90 13.14 -0.44
N ASP A 295 11.59 14.21 0.30
CA ASP A 295 10.31 14.33 1.01
C ASP A 295 9.18 14.27 -0.02
N ILE A 296 8.61 13.08 -0.19
CA ILE A 296 7.59 12.80 -1.21
C ILE A 296 6.32 13.61 -0.95
N LEU A 297 6.05 14.00 0.30
CA LEU A 297 4.95 14.89 0.65
C LEU A 297 5.22 16.32 0.20
N ALA A 298 6.49 16.77 0.24
CA ALA A 298 6.89 18.05 -0.33
C ALA A 298 6.90 18.04 -1.86
N PHE A 299 7.38 16.97 -2.49
CA PHE A 299 7.37 16.79 -3.95
C PHE A 299 5.94 16.81 -4.52
N LEU A 300 5.03 16.05 -3.92
CA LEU A 300 3.65 15.93 -4.41
C LEU A 300 2.76 17.15 -4.09
N LYS A 301 3.20 18.07 -3.22
CA LYS A 301 2.53 19.38 -3.04
C LYS A 301 2.72 20.31 -4.23
N GLN A 302 3.73 20.07 -5.06
CA GLN A 302 4.03 20.91 -6.24
C GLN A 302 3.22 20.52 -7.48
N ASP A 303 2.50 19.39 -7.44
CA ASP A 303 1.71 18.83 -8.56
C ASP A 303 0.18 19.07 -8.41
N ASN A 304 -0.27 19.93 -7.47
CA ASN A 304 -1.65 20.44 -7.40
C ASN A 304 -1.71 21.91 -7.81
#